data_AF-A0A931ZIW3-F1
#
_entry.id   AF-A0A931ZIW3-F1
#
_cell.length_a   1.000
_cell.length_b   1.000
_cell.length_c   1.000
_cell.angle_alpha   90.00
_cell.angle_beta   90.00
_cell.angle_gamma   90.00
#
_symmetry.space_group_name_H-M   'P 1'
#
loop_
_entity.id
_entity.type
_entity.pdbx_description
1 polymer ?
#
loop_
_entity_poly.entity_id
_entity_poly.type
_entity_poly.pdbx_seq_one_letter_code
_entity_poly.pdbx_strand_id
1 'polypeptide(L)'
;MEGCLSLPHYYGPVQRAESVTLKYLKIAAEGEPRSPRCEAGLWRENLKLKTSRRKFSGFLAHIIQHEVDHLNGILFVDRLLQQNRTLFQLKGKEWNKVELI
;
A
#
# COMPACT_ATOMS: atom_id res chain seq x y z
N MET A 1 -12.81 3.30 1.19
CA MET A 1 -12.30 3.62 2.52
C MET A 1 -10.86 3.17 2.57
N GLU A 2 -9.95 4.06 2.93
CA GLU A 2 -8.53 3.79 3.17
C GLU A 2 -8.22 3.98 4.66
N GLY A 3 -7.19 3.29 5.13
CA GLY A 3 -6.47 3.54 6.37
C GLY A 3 -5.00 3.21 6.15
N CYS A 4 -4.14 3.50 7.12
CA CYS A 4 -2.70 3.24 7.01
C CYS A 4 -2.14 2.78 8.35
N LEU A 5 -1.20 1.83 8.34
CA LEU A 5 -0.52 1.38 9.56
C LEU A 5 0.36 2.48 10.17
N SER A 6 0.85 3.42 9.36
CA SER A 6 1.60 4.59 9.81
C SER A 6 0.71 5.64 10.51
N LEU A 7 -0.61 5.57 10.34
CA LEU A 7 -1.58 6.45 10.99
C LEU A 7 -2.75 5.62 11.55
N PRO A 8 -2.51 4.85 12.62
CA PRO A 8 -3.48 3.88 13.12
C PRO A 8 -4.76 4.57 13.60
N HIS A 9 -5.89 3.87 13.45
CA HIS A 9 -7.23 4.32 13.85
C HIS A 9 -7.81 5.49 13.04
N TYR A 10 -7.14 5.95 11.99
CA TYR A 10 -7.68 6.95 11.08
C TYR A 10 -8.08 6.34 9.74
N TYR A 11 -9.22 6.77 9.21
CA TYR A 11 -9.78 6.25 7.98
C TYR A 11 -10.51 7.32 7.18
N GLY A 12 -10.56 7.19 5.85
CA GLY A 12 -11.36 8.09 5.03
C GLY A 12 -11.59 7.60 3.60
N PRO A 13 -12.57 8.17 2.88
CA PRO A 13 -12.88 7.79 1.51
C PRO A 13 -11.94 8.51 0.53
N VAL A 14 -10.86 7.86 0.12
CA VAL A 14 -9.97 8.35 -0.93
C VAL A 14 -10.41 7.80 -2.29
N GLN A 15 -10.56 8.69 -3.27
CA GLN A 15 -10.79 8.32 -4.66
C GLN A 15 -9.45 8.01 -5.34
N ARG A 16 -9.38 6.87 -6.03
CA ARG A 16 -8.20 6.38 -6.76
C ARG A 16 -8.60 5.97 -8.17
N ALA A 17 -7.61 5.80 -9.06
CA ALA A 17 -7.85 5.18 -10.36
C ALA A 17 -8.25 3.71 -10.18
N GLU A 18 -9.18 3.22 -10.99
CA GLU A 18 -9.67 1.83 -10.94
C GLU A 18 -8.61 0.82 -11.41
N SER A 19 -7.65 1.25 -12.23
CA SER A 19 -6.55 0.42 -12.70
C SER A 19 -5.25 1.19 -12.85
N VAL A 20 -4.13 0.50 -12.67
CA VAL A 20 -2.76 1.05 -12.83
C VAL A 20 -1.89 0.07 -13.60
N THR A 21 -0.95 0.58 -14.39
CA THR A 21 0.09 -0.24 -15.02
C THR A 21 1.41 0.03 -14.33
N LEU A 22 1.96 -0.98 -13.65
CA LEU A 22 3.19 -0.85 -12.86
C LEU A 22 4.35 -1.52 -13.58
N LYS A 23 5.50 -0.85 -13.61
CA LYS A 23 6.81 -1.44 -13.93
C LYS A 23 7.56 -1.64 -12.62
N TYR A 24 8.02 -2.85 -12.34
CA TYR A 24 8.65 -3.20 -11.07
C TYR A 24 9.70 -4.30 -11.24
N LEU A 25 10.59 -4.40 -10.25
CA LEU A 25 11.56 -5.49 -10.16
C LEU A 25 10.96 -6.64 -9.34
N LYS A 26 11.02 -7.85 -9.87
CA LYS A 26 10.64 -9.08 -9.16
C LYS A 26 11.90 -9.89 -8.87
N ILE A 27 11.98 -10.47 -7.67
CA ILE A 27 13.02 -11.46 -7.37
C ILE A 27 12.78 -12.69 -8.25
N ALA A 28 13.72 -12.98 -9.14
CA ALA A 28 13.75 -14.21 -9.90
C ALA A 28 14.30 -15.30 -8.97
N ALA A 29 13.41 -16.02 -8.30
CA ALA A 29 13.81 -17.28 -7.69
C ALA A 29 14.07 -18.28 -8.84
N GLU A 30 15.33 -18.64 -9.09
CA GLU A 30 15.63 -19.88 -9.80
C GLU A 30 15.35 -21.02 -8.82
N GLY A 31 14.31 -21.83 -9.09
CA GLY A 31 13.87 -22.96 -8.26
C GLY A 31 12.64 -22.66 -7.38
N GLU A 32 11.66 -23.56 -7.39
CA GLU A 32 10.46 -23.48 -6.55
C GLU A 32 10.80 -23.49 -5.05
N PRO A 33 10.02 -22.79 -4.20
CA PRO A 33 10.19 -22.87 -2.76
C PRO A 33 9.79 -24.27 -2.26
N ARG A 34 10.76 -25.08 -1.87
CA ARG A 34 10.50 -26.19 -0.92
C ARG A 34 10.26 -25.54 0.45
N SER A 35 9.07 -25.71 0.99
CA SER A 35 8.50 -25.03 2.17
C SER A 35 9.25 -25.33 3.50
N PRO A 36 8.76 -24.91 4.69
CA PRO A 36 7.94 -23.75 5.07
C PRO A 36 8.57 -22.93 6.24
N ARG A 37 9.77 -23.27 6.70
CA ARG A 37 10.32 -22.77 7.97
C ARG A 37 11.49 -21.84 7.71
N CYS A 38 11.20 -20.55 7.82
CA CYS A 38 12.19 -19.49 7.88
C CYS A 38 12.99 -19.67 9.18
N GLU A 39 14.04 -20.48 9.17
CA GLU A 39 15.09 -20.32 10.16
C GLU A 39 15.88 -19.06 9.77
N ALA A 40 15.90 -18.13 10.71
CA ALA A 40 16.53 -16.84 10.61
C ALA A 40 18.00 -17.00 10.18
N GLY A 41 18.39 -16.41 9.05
CA GLY A 41 19.81 -16.20 8.74
C GLY A 41 20.28 -16.39 7.30
N LEU A 42 19.45 -16.88 6.37
CA LEU A 42 19.86 -17.00 4.97
C LEU A 42 19.70 -15.66 4.23
N TRP A 43 20.72 -14.79 4.34
CA TRP A 43 20.94 -13.75 3.34
C TRP A 43 21.13 -14.45 2.00
N ARG A 44 20.19 -14.26 1.07
CA ARG A 44 20.31 -14.81 -0.30
C ARG A 44 21.42 -14.04 -1.02
N GLU A 45 22.65 -14.52 -0.88
CA GLU A 45 23.76 -14.14 -1.74
C GLU A 45 23.33 -14.48 -3.18
N ASN A 46 23.19 -13.46 -4.04
CA ASN A 46 22.78 -13.54 -5.44
C ASN A 46 21.25 -13.53 -5.72
N LEU A 47 20.52 -12.58 -5.13
CA LEU A 47 19.17 -12.23 -5.62
C LEU A 47 19.23 -11.70 -7.07
N LYS A 48 18.82 -12.51 -8.04
CA LYS A 48 18.61 -12.03 -9.42
C LYS A 48 17.30 -11.25 -9.49
N LEU A 49 17.35 -10.04 -10.05
CA LEU A 49 16.16 -9.20 -10.27
C LEU A 49 15.73 -9.29 -11.73
N LYS A 50 14.43 -9.47 -11.96
CA LYS A 50 13.81 -9.44 -13.29
C LYS A 50 12.82 -8.29 -13.38
N THR A 51 13.00 -7.43 -14.39
CA THR A 51 12.04 -6.38 -14.70
C THR A 51 10.73 -6.98 -15.20
N SER A 52 9.62 -6.53 -14.63
CA SER A 52 8.26 -6.93 -15.00
C SER A 52 7.39 -5.69 -15.23
N ARG A 53 6.40 -5.80 -16.11
CA ARG A 53 5.37 -4.78 -16.35
C ARG A 53 4.01 -5.45 -16.35
N ARG A 54 3.06 -4.98 -15.54
CA ARG A 54 1.73 -5.59 -15.42
C ARG A 54 0.67 -4.54 -15.12
N LYS A 55 -0.54 -4.75 -15.65
CA LYS A 55 -1.75 -4.00 -15.29
C LYS A 55 -2.43 -4.66 -14.08
N PHE A 56 -2.82 -3.84 -13.11
CA PHE A 56 -3.58 -4.21 -11.93
C PHE A 56 -4.88 -3.41 -11.90
N SER A 57 -5.94 -3.97 -11.32
CA SER A 57 -7.26 -3.33 -11.25
C SER A 57 -7.93 -3.58 -9.89
N GLY A 58 -9.00 -2.83 -9.62
CA GLY A 58 -9.82 -2.97 -8.43
C GLY A 58 -9.02 -2.68 -7.15
N PHE A 59 -9.23 -3.50 -6.13
CA PHE A 59 -8.62 -3.30 -4.81
C PHE A 59 -7.09 -3.34 -4.84
N LEU A 60 -6.48 -4.17 -5.70
CA LEU A 60 -5.03 -4.24 -5.82
C LEU A 60 -4.44 -2.98 -6.46
N ALA A 61 -5.13 -2.39 -7.45
CA ALA A 61 -4.72 -1.09 -7.99
C ALA A 61 -4.78 0.00 -6.93
N HIS A 62 -5.78 -0.05 -6.05
CA HIS A 62 -5.96 0.89 -4.93
C HIS A 62 -4.80 0.78 -3.93
N ILE A 63 -4.45 -0.44 -3.49
CA ILE A 63 -3.31 -0.69 -2.60
C ILE A 63 -2.00 -0.21 -3.25
N ILE A 64 -1.75 -0.54 -4.52
CA ILE A 64 -0.52 -0.13 -5.19
C ILE A 64 -0.38 1.39 -5.20
N GLN A 65 -1.46 2.13 -5.47
CA GLN A 65 -1.43 3.59 -5.42
C GLN A 65 -1.13 4.12 -4.01
N HIS A 66 -1.67 3.48 -2.96
CA HIS A 66 -1.37 3.82 -1.57
C HIS A 66 0.11 3.62 -1.23
N GLU A 67 0.68 2.45 -1.55
CA GLU A 67 2.08 2.16 -1.24
C GLU A 67 3.05 3.00 -2.08
N VAL A 68 2.69 3.32 -3.32
CA VAL A 68 3.50 4.22 -4.16
C VAL A 68 3.47 5.66 -3.63
N ASP A 69 2.36 6.12 -3.07
CA ASP A 69 2.30 7.44 -2.41
C ASP A 69 3.32 7.51 -1.24
N HIS A 70 3.46 6.43 -0.45
CA HIS A 70 4.50 6.36 0.60
C HIS A 70 5.92 6.53 0.05
N LEU A 71 6.23 5.97 -1.13
CA LEU A 71 7.54 6.16 -1.77
C LEU A 71 7.80 7.62 -2.18
N ASN A 72 6.73 8.41 -2.32
CA ASN A 72 6.80 9.84 -2.63
C ASN A 72 6.59 10.72 -1.39
N GLY A 73 6.53 10.15 -0.18
CA GLY A 73 6.29 10.89 1.06
C GLY A 73 4.86 11.43 1.19
N ILE A 74 3.89 10.87 0.47
CA ILE A 74 2.48 11.26 0.50
C ILE A 74 1.70 10.27 1.35
N LEU A 75 0.83 10.77 2.24
CA LEU A 75 -0.11 9.97 3.02
C LEU A 75 -1.52 10.06 2.44
N PHE A 76 -2.37 9.08 2.77
CA PHE A 76 -3.76 9.08 2.30
C PHE A 76 -4.56 10.30 2.81
N VAL A 77 -4.18 10.88 3.96
CA VAL A 77 -4.80 12.11 4.48
C VAL A 77 -4.52 13.33 3.62
N ASP A 78 -3.35 13.41 2.96
CA ASP A 78 -3.03 14.47 2.00
C ASP A 78 -3.96 14.38 0.79
N ARG A 79 -4.26 13.15 0.33
CA ARG A 79 -5.22 12.91 -0.74
C ARG A 79 -6.65 13.26 -0.32
N LEU A 80 -7.04 12.98 0.92
CA LEU A 80 -8.35 13.40 1.45
C LEU A 80 -8.48 14.93 1.44
N LEU A 81 -7.46 15.64 1.89
CA LEU A 81 -7.42 17.10 1.89
C LEU A 81 -7.55 17.64 0.45
N GLN A 82 -6.75 17.12 -0.49
CA GLN A 82 -6.82 17.50 -1.91
C GLN A 82 -8.19 17.23 -2.55
N GLN A 83 -8.90 16.19 -2.11
CA GLN A 83 -10.21 15.79 -2.63
C GLN A 83 -11.39 16.38 -1.86
N ASN A 84 -11.12 17.24 -0.86
CA ASN A 84 -12.13 17.79 0.06
C ASN A 84 -13.02 16.68 0.67
N ARG A 85 -12.37 15.61 1.17
CA ARG A 85 -13.02 14.44 1.77
C ARG A 85 -12.79 14.43 3.28
N THR A 86 -13.72 13.78 3.98
CA THR A 86 -13.71 13.72 5.45
C THR A 86 -12.76 12.66 5.97
N LEU A 87 -11.97 13.00 7.00
CA LEU A 87 -11.21 12.07 7.82
C LEU A 87 -12.05 11.63 9.03
N PHE A 88 -11.98 10.35 9.36
CA PHE A 88 -12.63 9.77 10.53
C PHE A 88 -11.58 9.13 11.45
N GLN A 89 -11.79 9.25 12.75
CA GLN A 89 -10.99 8.62 13.78
C GLN A 89 -11.83 7.62 14.59
N LEU A 90 -11.36 6.39 14.71
CA LEU A 90 -11.95 5.36 15.55
C LEU A 90 -11.37 5.43 16.96
N LYS A 91 -12.18 5.80 17.94
CA LYS A 91 -11.81 5.76 19.37
C LYS A 91 -12.67 4.73 20.08
N GLY A 92 -12.07 3.62 20.52
CA GLY A 92 -12.81 2.50 21.09
C GLY A 92 -13.76 1.87 20.07
N LYS A 93 -15.06 2.14 20.21
CA LYS A 93 -16.11 1.69 19.27
C LYS A 93 -16.81 2.86 18.55
N GLU A 94 -16.34 4.08 18.74
CA GLU A 94 -16.99 5.30 18.25
C GLU A 94 -16.20 5.94 17.12
N TRP A 95 -16.92 6.44 16.13
CA TRP A 95 -16.36 7.13 14.96
C TRP A 95 -16.53 8.64 15.13
N ASN A 96 -15.41 9.36 15.10
CA ASN A 96 -15.38 10.81 15.23
C ASN A 96 -14.93 11.43 13.91
N LYS A 97 -15.67 12.43 13.43
CA LYS A 97 -15.24 13.25 12.28
C LYS A 97 -14.08 14.14 12.72
N VAL A 98 -13.01 14.17 11.91
CA VAL A 98 -11.85 15.01 12.12
C VAL A 98 -11.81 16.05 11.01
N GLU A 99 -11.67 17.33 11.39
CA GLU A 99 -11.47 18.41 10.44
C GLU A 99 -10.00 18.44 10.01
N LEU A 100 -9.78 18.43 8.70
CA LEU A 100 -8.47 18.64 8.11
C LEU A 100 -8.29 20.16 7.95
N ILE A 101 -7.26 20.71 8.58
CA ILE A 101 -6.93 22.14 8.60
C ILE A 101 -6.08 22.49 7.38
#